data_AF-A0A3D8MRA1-F1
#
_entry.id   AF-A0A3D8MRA1-F1
#
_cell.length_a   1.000
_cell.length_b   1.000
_cell.length_c   1.000
_cell.angle_alpha   90.00
_cell.angle_beta   90.00
_cell.angle_gamma   90.00
#
_symmetry.space_group_name_H-M   'P 1'
#
loop_
_entity.id
_entity.type
_entity.pdbx_description
1 polymer ?
#
loop_
_entity_poly.entity_id
_entity_poly.type
_entity_poly.pdbx_seq_one_letter_code
_entity_poly.pdbx_strand_id
1 'polypeptide(L)'
;MAQRVDVKAGRAILARLKAEQDALIEAMVTDGWPEAMAREGLAMHMRSWEVEGAAEALRRELEAVGPGQHLMWPQRVSHIWPALPGAGVGPVLLGAMMGVPQGVKVSRRGQAFGKTVCELAGWEVLEGERWREAPVVVVSGSDETLREVRARVPGARVVGYGHRVSFAVMIDGPTIELRREAQKIAEDVVMWRQAGCFSVRAVIFVGQEERCRAFGERLAEVIAQVEVRLGADTPDEGAVSARAQALTLAQMTGAVFVRGVGYVRLAAEPFETGESSPQAVSLHRVDEVDDIARAVGVREGQVQGVALAGAWQERSGVVERVASLGATRVAPAGQMQQVPLRWWHDGQANLLSWVRVVECSEL
;
A
#
# COMPACT_ATOMS: atom_id res chain seq x y z
N MET A 1 -29.40 8.08 -15.51
CA MET A 1 -28.58 9.32 -15.40
C MET A 1 -27.26 8.94 -14.78
N ALA A 2 -26.12 9.30 -15.39
CA ALA A 2 -24.81 9.11 -14.77
C ALA A 2 -24.76 9.90 -13.46
N GLN A 3 -24.42 9.24 -12.36
CA GLN A 3 -24.31 9.86 -11.05
C GLN A 3 -23.17 10.90 -11.11
N ARG A 4 -23.45 12.14 -10.74
CA ARG A 4 -22.47 13.23 -10.81
C ARG A 4 -21.47 13.08 -9.67
N VAL A 5 -20.17 13.15 -9.99
CA VAL A 5 -19.11 13.16 -8.97
C VAL A 5 -19.16 14.47 -8.17
N ASP A 6 -19.48 14.38 -6.88
CA ASP A 6 -19.56 15.50 -5.94
C ASP A 6 -18.21 15.74 -5.23
N VAL A 7 -17.38 16.57 -5.87
CA VAL A 7 -16.08 17.00 -5.33
C VAL A 7 -16.26 17.82 -4.04
N LYS A 8 -17.37 18.54 -3.86
CA LYS A 8 -17.58 19.38 -2.67
C LYS A 8 -17.77 18.50 -1.43
N ALA A 9 -18.49 17.38 -1.57
CA ALA A 9 -18.63 16.40 -0.49
C ALA A 9 -17.26 15.86 -0.03
N GLY A 10 -16.40 15.47 -0.98
CA GLY A 10 -15.04 15.02 -0.69
C GLY A 10 -14.20 16.08 0.04
N ARG A 11 -14.20 17.32 -0.46
CA ARG A 11 -13.50 18.45 0.17
C ARG A 11 -13.97 18.71 1.60
N ALA A 12 -15.29 18.66 1.84
CA ALA A 12 -15.85 18.91 3.16
C ALA A 12 -15.46 17.81 4.18
N ILE A 13 -15.36 16.55 3.74
CA ILE A 13 -14.82 15.47 4.58
C ILE A 13 -13.36 15.74 4.92
N LEU A 14 -12.52 16.01 3.91
CA LEU A 14 -11.09 16.24 4.13
C LEU A 14 -10.80 17.48 4.97
N ALA A 15 -11.60 18.55 4.83
CA ALA A 15 -11.48 19.73 5.65
C ALA A 15 -11.71 19.43 7.14
N ARG A 16 -12.70 18.58 7.47
CA ARG A 16 -12.96 18.12 8.85
C ARG A 16 -11.81 17.27 9.38
N LEU A 17 -11.34 16.29 8.59
CA LEU A 17 -10.21 15.45 8.99
C LEU A 17 -8.93 16.28 9.21
N LYS A 18 -8.71 17.32 8.40
CA LYS A 18 -7.57 18.23 8.55
C LYS A 18 -7.70 19.12 9.78
N ALA A 19 -8.90 19.62 10.08
CA ALA A 19 -9.15 20.42 11.28
C ALA A 19 -8.88 19.62 12.56
N GLU A 20 -9.20 18.33 12.55
CA GLU A 20 -9.08 17.41 13.70
C GLU A 20 -7.89 16.45 13.57
N GLN A 21 -6.80 16.88 12.93
CA GLN A 21 -5.63 16.05 12.68
C GLN A 21 -4.97 15.53 13.97
N ASP A 22 -4.96 16.33 15.04
CA ASP A 22 -4.33 15.93 16.30
C ASP A 22 -5.13 14.82 16.98
N ALA A 23 -6.47 14.86 16.92
CA ALA A 23 -7.32 13.77 17.39
C ALA A 23 -7.09 12.48 16.58
N LEU A 24 -6.88 12.59 15.27
CA LEU A 24 -6.53 11.43 14.44
C LEU A 24 -5.16 10.85 14.81
N ILE A 25 -4.17 11.69 15.12
CA ILE A 25 -2.84 11.26 15.57
C ILE A 25 -2.94 10.56 16.93
N GLU A 26 -3.65 11.14 17.89
CA GLU A 26 -3.88 10.54 19.21
C GLU A 26 -4.59 9.17 19.08
N ALA A 27 -5.56 9.06 18.17
CA ALA A 27 -6.24 7.82 17.89
C ALA A 27 -5.29 6.76 17.30
N MET A 28 -4.39 7.13 16.39
CA MET A 28 -3.35 6.22 15.88
C MET A 28 -2.39 5.77 17.00
N VAL A 29 -1.99 6.68 17.89
CA VAL A 29 -1.14 6.35 19.04
C VAL A 29 -1.84 5.38 20.00
N THR A 30 -3.13 5.60 20.23
CA THR A 30 -3.99 4.70 21.01
C THR A 30 -4.06 3.29 20.39
N ASP A 31 -4.08 3.21 19.07
CA ASP A 31 -4.01 1.94 18.32
C ASP A 31 -2.60 1.31 18.30
N GLY A 32 -1.61 1.93 18.94
CA GLY A 32 -0.25 1.39 19.13
C GLY A 32 0.78 1.85 18.10
N TRP A 33 0.49 2.88 17.30
CA TRP A 33 1.46 3.48 16.39
C TRP A 33 2.35 4.50 17.12
N PRO A 34 3.66 4.55 16.84
CA PRO A 34 4.51 5.61 17.36
C PRO A 34 4.02 6.99 16.92
N GLU A 35 4.07 7.98 17.81
CA GLU A 35 3.55 9.32 17.51
C GLU A 35 4.23 9.96 16.29
N ALA A 36 5.56 9.84 16.17
CA ALA A 36 6.30 10.37 15.02
C ALA A 36 5.82 9.73 13.71
N MET A 37 5.63 8.40 13.69
CA MET A 37 5.08 7.68 12.53
C MET A 37 3.65 8.10 12.23
N ALA A 38 2.80 8.25 13.24
CA ALA A 38 1.42 8.69 13.08
C ALA A 38 1.34 10.09 12.46
N ARG A 39 2.17 11.03 12.93
CA ARG A 39 2.24 12.40 12.39
C ARG A 39 2.71 12.43 10.94
N GLU A 40 3.84 11.79 10.64
CA GLU A 40 4.38 11.77 9.28
C GLU A 40 3.47 11.00 8.31
N GLY A 41 2.96 9.85 8.75
CA GLY A 41 2.05 9.00 7.98
C GLY A 41 0.71 9.67 7.70
N LEU A 42 0.09 10.34 8.68
CA LEU A 42 -1.15 11.10 8.44
C LEU A 42 -0.92 12.26 7.47
N ALA A 43 0.15 13.04 7.65
CA ALA A 43 0.48 14.13 6.74
C ALA A 43 0.69 13.62 5.31
N MET A 44 1.28 12.44 5.16
CA MET A 44 1.44 11.75 3.89
C MET A 44 0.10 11.35 3.27
N HIS A 45 -0.77 10.70 4.04
CA HIS A 45 -2.11 10.33 3.58
C HIS A 45 -2.93 11.54 3.14
N MET A 46 -2.92 12.63 3.91
CA MET A 46 -3.63 13.86 3.57
C MET A 46 -3.18 14.48 2.24
N ARG A 47 -1.87 14.38 1.89
CA ARG A 47 -1.39 14.80 0.57
C ARG A 47 -1.88 13.89 -0.56
N SER A 48 -2.03 12.60 -0.27
CA SER A 48 -2.45 11.59 -1.24
C SER A 48 -3.97 11.57 -1.49
N TRP A 49 -4.75 12.11 -0.55
CA TRP A 49 -6.20 12.24 -0.63
C TRP A 49 -6.65 13.44 -1.47
N GLU A 50 -6.08 13.59 -2.67
CA GLU A 50 -6.39 14.69 -3.59
C GLU A 50 -7.68 14.38 -4.37
N VAL A 51 -8.77 15.10 -4.09
CA VAL A 51 -10.13 14.75 -4.54
C VAL A 51 -10.47 15.29 -5.93
N GLU A 52 -9.81 16.33 -6.39
CA GLU A 52 -10.04 16.90 -7.72
C GLU A 52 -9.51 15.96 -8.80
N GLY A 53 -8.26 15.52 -8.68
CA GLY A 53 -7.68 14.52 -9.58
C GLY A 53 -8.36 13.16 -9.45
N ALA A 54 -8.83 12.78 -8.26
CA ALA A 54 -9.66 11.58 -8.09
C ALA A 54 -10.98 11.70 -8.86
N ALA A 55 -11.65 12.86 -8.79
CA ALA A 55 -12.90 13.07 -9.50
C ALA A 55 -12.74 13.02 -11.02
N GLU A 56 -11.65 13.56 -11.54
CA GLU A 56 -11.32 13.46 -12.97
C GLU A 56 -11.09 12.01 -13.40
N ALA A 57 -10.35 11.24 -12.59
CA ALA A 57 -10.13 9.81 -12.85
C ALA A 57 -11.43 9.00 -12.79
N LEU A 58 -12.31 9.28 -11.81
CA LEU A 58 -13.62 8.64 -11.71
C LEU A 58 -14.51 8.95 -12.91
N ARG A 59 -14.50 10.18 -13.43
CA ARG A 59 -15.27 10.50 -14.65
C ARG A 59 -14.81 9.66 -15.83
N ARG A 60 -13.49 9.56 -16.06
CA ARG A 60 -12.92 8.70 -17.10
C ARG A 60 -13.28 7.23 -16.90
N GLU A 61 -13.24 6.76 -15.66
CA GLU A 61 -13.62 5.39 -15.31
C GLU A 61 -15.09 5.12 -15.72
N LEU A 62 -16.01 6.02 -15.36
CA LEU A 62 -17.44 5.86 -15.69
C LEU A 62 -17.73 6.05 -17.19
N GLU A 63 -16.98 6.91 -17.89
CA GLU A 63 -17.07 7.13 -19.34
C GLU A 63 -16.64 5.91 -20.17
N ALA A 64 -15.91 4.97 -19.57
CA ALA A 64 -15.55 3.71 -20.23
C ALA A 64 -16.77 2.79 -20.49
N VAL A 65 -17.92 3.09 -19.88
CA VAL A 65 -19.19 2.38 -20.08
C VAL A 65 -19.87 2.94 -21.34
N GLY A 66 -20.05 2.07 -22.34
CA GLY A 66 -20.43 2.48 -23.69
C GLY A 66 -21.90 2.91 -23.83
N PRO A 67 -22.28 3.44 -25.01
CA PRO A 67 -23.69 3.67 -25.35
C PRO A 67 -24.51 2.38 -25.22
N GLY A 68 -25.78 2.49 -24.79
CA GLY A 68 -26.64 1.32 -24.54
C GLY A 68 -26.41 0.62 -23.19
N GLN A 69 -25.36 1.00 -22.46
CA GLN A 69 -25.04 0.43 -21.15
C GLN A 69 -25.47 1.34 -20.01
N HIS A 70 -26.05 0.74 -18.97
CA HIS A 70 -26.56 1.44 -17.79
C HIS A 70 -25.88 0.95 -16.52
N LEU A 71 -25.44 1.91 -15.70
CA LEU A 71 -24.84 1.63 -14.40
C LEU A 71 -25.90 1.47 -13.31
N MET A 72 -25.99 0.26 -12.76
CA MET A 72 -26.82 -0.06 -11.61
C MET A 72 -25.97 -0.03 -10.34
N TRP A 73 -26.06 1.08 -9.61
CA TRP A 73 -25.36 1.28 -8.35
C TRP A 73 -25.95 0.40 -7.24
N PRO A 74 -25.11 -0.13 -6.32
CA PRO A 74 -25.61 -0.90 -5.19
C PRO A 74 -26.38 -0.01 -4.22
N GLN A 75 -27.38 -0.58 -3.55
CA GLN A 75 -28.12 0.13 -2.50
C GLN A 75 -27.24 0.47 -1.29
N ARG A 76 -26.16 -0.30 -1.09
CA ARG A 76 -25.19 -0.12 -0.01
C ARG A 76 -23.87 -0.83 -0.33
N VAL A 77 -22.76 -0.28 0.16
CA VAL A 77 -21.45 -0.94 0.19
C VAL A 77 -20.96 -1.08 1.63
N SER A 78 -20.54 -2.28 2.03
CA SER A 78 -19.85 -2.49 3.30
C SER A 78 -18.35 -2.53 3.08
N HIS A 79 -17.58 -1.81 3.89
CA HIS A 79 -16.12 -1.81 3.85
C HIS A 79 -15.58 -2.52 5.09
N ILE A 80 -14.67 -3.49 4.91
CA ILE A 80 -13.94 -4.14 5.99
C ILE A 80 -12.51 -3.61 5.96
N TRP A 81 -12.16 -2.79 6.95
CA TRP A 81 -10.87 -2.10 7.00
C TRP A 81 -9.79 -2.94 7.68
N PRO A 82 -8.52 -2.83 7.23
CA PRO A 82 -7.38 -3.40 7.92
C PRO A 82 -7.01 -2.54 9.14
N ALA A 83 -5.99 -2.94 9.89
CA ALA A 83 -5.48 -2.16 11.03
C ALA A 83 -4.55 -1.00 10.61
N LEU A 84 -4.10 -0.98 9.37
CA LEU A 84 -3.19 0.02 8.84
C LEU A 84 -3.91 1.39 8.73
N PRO A 85 -3.44 2.45 9.41
CA PRO A 85 -4.07 3.76 9.32
C PRO A 85 -4.11 4.28 7.89
N GLY A 86 -5.17 5.02 7.57
CA GLY A 86 -5.43 5.54 6.22
C GLY A 86 -5.86 4.49 5.17
N ALA A 87 -5.50 3.22 5.34
CA ALA A 87 -5.97 2.14 4.46
C ALA A 87 -7.49 1.96 4.62
N GLY A 88 -8.21 1.94 3.49
CA GLY A 88 -9.67 1.88 3.46
C GLY A 88 -10.38 3.23 3.44
N VAL A 89 -9.72 4.33 3.86
CA VAL A 89 -10.31 5.69 3.79
C VAL A 89 -10.58 6.09 2.34
N GLY A 90 -9.61 5.82 1.45
CA GLY A 90 -9.70 6.19 0.03
C GLY A 90 -10.94 5.62 -0.67
N PRO A 91 -11.15 4.29 -0.67
CA PRO A 91 -12.37 3.69 -1.23
C PRO A 91 -13.65 4.32 -0.68
N VAL A 92 -13.78 4.52 0.64
CA VAL A 92 -14.99 5.10 1.23
C VAL A 92 -15.20 6.55 0.78
N LEU A 93 -14.12 7.33 0.68
CA LEU A 93 -14.14 8.70 0.18
C LEU A 93 -14.60 8.77 -1.28
N LEU A 94 -14.12 7.87 -2.15
CA LEU A 94 -14.57 7.79 -3.55
C LEU A 94 -16.07 7.45 -3.63
N GLY A 95 -16.54 6.50 -2.83
CA GLY A 95 -17.96 6.18 -2.73
C GLY A 95 -18.81 7.33 -2.21
N ALA A 96 -18.29 8.11 -1.26
CA ALA A 96 -18.97 9.27 -0.68
C ALA A 96 -19.10 10.40 -1.71
N MET A 97 -18.07 10.62 -2.55
CA MET A 97 -18.13 11.56 -3.68
C MET A 97 -19.15 11.14 -4.74
N MET A 98 -19.48 9.85 -4.83
CA MET A 98 -20.58 9.38 -5.67
C MET A 98 -21.93 9.43 -4.95
N GLY A 99 -21.98 9.61 -3.63
CA GLY A 99 -23.23 9.51 -2.85
C GLY A 99 -23.75 8.09 -2.72
N VAL A 100 -22.86 7.09 -2.81
CA VAL A 100 -23.21 5.69 -2.53
C VAL A 100 -23.35 5.50 -1.02
N PRO A 101 -24.45 4.91 -0.51
CA PRO A 101 -24.59 4.59 0.90
C PRO A 101 -23.54 3.56 1.34
N GLN A 102 -22.85 3.83 2.46
CA GLN A 102 -21.71 3.04 2.89
C GLN A 102 -21.72 2.81 4.40
N GLY A 103 -21.12 1.69 4.83
CA GLY A 103 -20.76 1.48 6.23
C GLY A 103 -19.42 0.78 6.37
N VAL A 104 -18.75 1.00 7.50
CA VAL A 104 -17.38 0.59 7.74
C VAL A 104 -17.29 -0.34 8.95
N LYS A 105 -16.84 -1.57 8.73
CA LYS A 105 -16.42 -2.49 9.79
C LYS A 105 -14.94 -2.23 10.07
N VAL A 106 -14.68 -1.48 11.14
CA VAL A 106 -13.31 -1.15 11.58
C VAL A 106 -12.59 -2.38 12.16
N SER A 107 -11.27 -2.44 11.94
CA SER A 107 -10.42 -3.45 12.55
C SER A 107 -10.40 -3.30 14.07
N ARG A 108 -10.29 -4.42 14.79
CA ARG A 108 -10.09 -4.40 16.27
C ARG A 108 -8.76 -3.78 16.67
N ARG A 109 -7.75 -3.84 15.80
CA ARG A 109 -6.40 -3.32 16.04
C ARG A 109 -6.19 -1.87 15.56
N GLY A 110 -7.17 -1.31 14.85
CA GLY A 110 -7.15 0.08 14.35
C GLY A 110 -8.46 0.78 14.71
N GLN A 111 -8.96 0.49 15.92
CA GLN A 111 -10.33 0.79 16.30
C GLN A 111 -10.50 2.26 16.63
N ALA A 112 -9.54 2.87 17.33
CA ALA A 112 -9.60 4.26 17.71
C ALA A 112 -9.57 5.13 16.44
N PHE A 113 -8.53 4.97 15.60
CA PHE A 113 -8.40 5.73 14.36
C PHE A 113 -9.60 5.51 13.43
N GLY A 114 -10.02 4.26 13.23
CA GLY A 114 -11.14 3.93 12.36
C GLY A 114 -12.45 4.59 12.79
N LYS A 115 -12.76 4.58 14.09
CA LYS A 115 -13.97 5.21 14.63
C LYS A 115 -13.90 6.73 14.52
N THR A 116 -12.77 7.35 14.89
CA THR A 116 -12.60 8.80 14.81
C THR A 116 -12.75 9.30 13.37
N VAL A 117 -12.15 8.62 12.37
CA VAL A 117 -12.35 8.97 10.96
C VAL A 117 -13.82 8.87 10.56
N CYS A 118 -14.51 7.79 10.95
CA CYS A 118 -15.91 7.60 10.60
C CYS A 118 -16.80 8.69 11.23
N GLU A 119 -16.59 9.02 12.50
CA GLU A 119 -17.29 10.10 13.19
C GLU A 119 -17.10 11.44 12.47
N LEU A 120 -15.84 11.83 12.23
CA LEU A 120 -15.50 13.10 11.58
C LEU A 120 -16.03 13.19 10.14
N ALA A 121 -16.01 12.08 9.41
CA ALA A 121 -16.52 12.03 8.04
C ALA A 121 -18.05 11.92 7.96
N GLY A 122 -18.71 11.49 9.04
CA GLY A 122 -20.14 11.14 9.06
C GLY A 122 -20.43 9.79 8.41
N TRP A 123 -19.51 8.84 8.50
CA TRP A 123 -19.66 7.47 7.99
C TRP A 123 -20.18 6.53 9.08
N GLU A 124 -21.04 5.60 8.69
CA GLU A 124 -21.59 4.62 9.64
C GLU A 124 -20.53 3.58 10.03
N VAL A 125 -20.34 3.39 11.34
CA VAL A 125 -19.55 2.28 11.87
C VAL A 125 -20.45 1.04 12.01
N LEU A 126 -20.06 -0.05 11.38
CA LEU A 126 -20.79 -1.30 11.38
C LEU A 126 -20.44 -2.18 12.57
N GLU A 127 -21.46 -2.55 13.34
CA GLU A 127 -21.35 -3.48 14.46
C GLU A 127 -21.64 -4.93 14.05
N GLY A 128 -20.98 -5.86 14.74
CA GLY A 128 -21.21 -7.30 14.56
C GLY A 128 -21.09 -7.75 13.10
N GLU A 129 -22.18 -8.34 12.60
CA GLU A 129 -22.27 -8.99 11.29
C GLU A 129 -23.07 -8.19 10.25
N ARG A 130 -23.48 -6.94 10.57
CA ARG A 130 -24.27 -6.08 9.67
C ARG A 130 -23.60 -5.81 8.32
N TRP A 131 -22.28 -5.97 8.26
CA TRP A 131 -21.53 -5.88 7.00
C TRP A 131 -22.00 -6.87 5.93
N ARG A 132 -22.61 -8.01 6.34
CA ARG A 132 -23.14 -9.04 5.42
C ARG A 132 -24.40 -8.62 4.67
N GLU A 133 -25.08 -7.57 5.12
CA GLU A 133 -26.35 -7.11 4.55
C GLU A 133 -26.17 -6.35 3.22
N ALA A 134 -24.94 -5.90 2.92
CA ALA A 134 -24.67 -5.15 1.70
C ALA A 134 -24.51 -6.06 0.47
N PRO A 135 -25.07 -5.68 -0.70
CA PRO A 135 -24.87 -6.40 -1.96
C PRO A 135 -23.42 -6.32 -2.47
N VAL A 136 -22.62 -5.38 -1.96
CA VAL A 136 -21.19 -5.24 -2.26
C VAL A 136 -20.41 -5.13 -0.96
N VAL A 137 -19.37 -5.94 -0.83
CA VAL A 137 -18.44 -5.92 0.31
C VAL A 137 -17.03 -5.66 -0.21
N VAL A 138 -16.45 -4.53 0.17
CA VAL A 138 -15.06 -4.17 -0.11
C VAL A 138 -14.20 -4.60 1.08
N VAL A 139 -13.13 -5.36 0.83
CA VAL A 139 -12.30 -5.92 1.90
C VAL A 139 -10.83 -5.73 1.58
N SER A 140 -10.07 -5.21 2.53
CA SER A 140 -8.61 -5.24 2.49
C SER A 140 -8.09 -6.11 3.63
N GLY A 141 -7.34 -7.16 3.31
CA GLY A 141 -6.87 -8.14 4.30
C GLY A 141 -6.05 -9.26 3.69
N SER A 142 -5.80 -10.30 4.48
CA SER A 142 -5.10 -11.49 3.99
C SER A 142 -5.96 -12.28 3.01
N ASP A 143 -5.32 -13.12 2.20
CA ASP A 143 -6.03 -14.02 1.29
C ASP A 143 -6.95 -15.00 2.04
N GLU A 144 -6.59 -15.37 3.28
CA GLU A 144 -7.43 -16.12 4.22
C GLU A 144 -8.71 -15.33 4.55
N THR A 145 -8.58 -14.06 4.97
CA THR A 145 -9.73 -13.19 5.26
C THR A 145 -10.64 -13.03 4.05
N LEU A 146 -10.07 -12.87 2.85
CA LEU A 146 -10.87 -12.80 1.62
C LEU A 146 -11.65 -14.09 1.34
N ARG A 147 -11.02 -15.26 1.54
CA ARG A 147 -11.70 -16.55 1.40
C ARG A 147 -12.86 -16.68 2.40
N GLU A 148 -12.62 -16.35 3.66
CA GLU A 148 -13.65 -16.39 4.71
C GLU A 148 -14.82 -15.44 4.44
N VAL A 149 -14.54 -14.20 4.00
CA VAL A 149 -15.59 -13.24 3.66
C VAL A 149 -16.44 -13.78 2.51
N ARG A 150 -15.81 -14.24 1.41
CA ARG A 150 -16.55 -14.80 0.26
C ARG A 150 -17.44 -15.97 0.66
N ALA A 151 -16.97 -16.85 1.54
CA ALA A 151 -17.76 -17.97 2.05
C ALA A 151 -19.00 -17.54 2.87
N ARG A 152 -18.94 -16.37 3.52
CA ARG A 152 -20.00 -15.87 4.41
C ARG A 152 -21.06 -15.02 3.69
N VAL A 153 -20.76 -14.53 2.48
CA VAL A 153 -21.67 -13.70 1.66
C VAL A 153 -21.72 -14.18 0.20
N PRO A 154 -22.13 -15.42 -0.08
CA PRO A 154 -22.06 -15.99 -1.44
C PRO A 154 -22.90 -15.25 -2.49
N GLY A 155 -23.92 -14.49 -2.07
CA GLY A 155 -24.75 -13.67 -2.96
C GLY A 155 -24.27 -12.21 -3.13
N ALA A 156 -23.28 -11.78 -2.36
CA ALA A 156 -22.73 -10.43 -2.45
C ALA A 156 -21.53 -10.40 -3.39
N ARG A 157 -21.30 -9.26 -4.02
CA ARG A 157 -20.06 -9.00 -4.74
C ARG A 157 -18.96 -8.65 -3.76
N VAL A 158 -17.91 -9.45 -3.71
CA VAL A 158 -16.74 -9.18 -2.87
C VAL A 158 -15.61 -8.57 -3.70
N VAL A 159 -15.29 -7.30 -3.44
CA VAL A 159 -14.13 -6.60 -4.01
C VAL A 159 -13.00 -6.71 -3.00
N GLY A 160 -12.05 -7.60 -3.27
CA GLY A 160 -11.01 -7.99 -2.32
C GLY A 160 -9.63 -7.51 -2.73
N TYR A 161 -8.93 -6.88 -1.78
CA TYR A 161 -7.54 -6.48 -1.87
C TYR A 161 -6.73 -7.38 -0.93
N GLY A 162 -6.06 -8.36 -1.53
CA GLY A 162 -5.41 -9.47 -0.84
C GLY A 162 -3.97 -9.17 -0.45
N HIS A 163 -3.24 -10.23 -0.11
CA HIS A 163 -1.82 -10.07 0.15
C HIS A 163 -1.05 -9.73 -1.13
N ARG A 164 -0.21 -8.70 -1.04
CA ARG A 164 0.69 -8.22 -2.08
C ARG A 164 2.01 -7.76 -1.46
N VAL A 165 3.07 -7.77 -2.25
CA VAL A 165 4.41 -7.35 -1.84
C VAL A 165 4.97 -6.29 -2.78
N SER A 166 5.79 -5.39 -2.23
CA SER A 166 6.51 -4.38 -3.01
C SER A 166 8.01 -4.53 -2.84
N PHE A 167 8.74 -4.14 -3.87
CA PHE A 167 10.21 -4.10 -3.87
C PHE A 167 10.71 -2.82 -4.55
N ALA A 168 12.00 -2.56 -4.43
CA ALA A 168 12.65 -1.47 -5.14
C ALA A 168 13.54 -2.00 -6.25
N VAL A 169 13.69 -1.24 -7.33
CA VAL A 169 14.76 -1.39 -8.32
C VAL A 169 15.69 -0.19 -8.18
N MET A 170 16.96 -0.48 -7.87
CA MET A 170 18.02 0.51 -7.72
C MET A 170 18.96 0.42 -8.90
N ILE A 171 18.88 1.39 -9.81
CA ILE A 171 19.75 1.48 -10.98
C ILE A 171 21.01 2.24 -10.61
N ASP A 172 22.13 1.55 -10.53
CA ASP A 172 23.40 2.17 -10.23
C ASP A 172 23.99 2.95 -11.42
N GLY A 173 24.92 3.85 -11.11
CA GLY A 173 25.61 4.67 -12.09
C GLY A 173 26.78 5.43 -11.47
N PRO A 174 27.69 5.98 -12.31
CA PRO A 174 28.92 6.62 -11.84
C PRO A 174 28.67 7.85 -10.97
N THR A 175 27.55 8.54 -11.17
CA THR A 175 27.15 9.76 -10.45
C THR A 175 26.20 9.49 -9.28
N ILE A 176 25.83 8.22 -9.06
CA ILE A 176 24.82 7.83 -8.07
C ILE A 176 25.42 7.82 -6.67
N GLU A 177 24.86 8.67 -5.81
CA GLU A 177 25.16 8.71 -4.38
C GLU A 177 24.32 7.65 -3.63
N LEU A 178 24.95 6.51 -3.33
CA LEU A 178 24.28 5.35 -2.74
C LEU A 178 23.53 5.67 -1.45
N ARG A 179 24.08 6.54 -0.59
CA ARG A 179 23.43 6.91 0.68
C ARG A 179 22.13 7.67 0.47
N ARG A 180 22.07 8.56 -0.52
CA ARG A 180 20.86 9.33 -0.84
C ARG A 180 19.74 8.43 -1.35
N GLU A 181 20.07 7.46 -2.20
CA GLU A 181 19.09 6.50 -2.70
C GLU A 181 18.67 5.49 -1.62
N ALA A 182 19.59 5.08 -0.75
CA ALA A 182 19.29 4.30 0.44
C ALA A 182 18.31 5.03 1.37
N GLN A 183 18.46 6.35 1.58
CA GLN A 183 17.49 7.16 2.34
C GLN A 183 16.09 7.03 1.80
N LYS A 184 15.90 7.23 0.49
CA LYS A 184 14.58 7.14 -0.13
C LYS A 184 13.95 5.76 0.05
N ILE A 185 14.72 4.69 -0.14
CA ILE A 185 14.22 3.32 0.02
C ILE A 185 13.89 3.02 1.49
N ALA A 186 14.72 3.48 2.43
CA ALA A 186 14.48 3.27 3.86
C ALA A 186 13.16 3.91 4.35
N GLU A 187 12.76 5.05 3.78
CA GLU A 187 11.42 5.63 4.03
C GLU A 187 10.30 4.63 3.71
N ASP A 188 10.37 4.01 2.53
CA ASP A 188 9.36 3.05 2.07
C ASP A 188 9.41 1.72 2.83
N VAL A 189 10.56 1.38 3.42
CA VAL A 189 10.75 0.19 4.27
C VAL A 189 10.14 0.41 5.66
N VAL A 190 10.55 1.47 6.35
CA VAL A 190 10.27 1.62 7.79
C VAL A 190 8.87 2.16 8.06
N MET A 191 8.34 3.02 7.17
CA MET A 191 7.00 3.58 7.33
C MET A 191 5.96 2.46 7.50
N TRP A 192 5.11 2.62 8.50
CA TRP A 192 4.12 1.62 8.92
C TRP A 192 4.68 0.25 9.31
N ARG A 193 5.95 0.17 9.73
CA ARG A 193 6.60 -1.09 10.19
C ARG A 193 6.45 -2.25 9.21
N GLN A 194 6.53 -1.97 7.91
CA GLN A 194 6.26 -2.90 6.82
C GLN A 194 4.87 -3.55 6.79
N ALA A 195 3.88 -3.05 7.53
CA ALA A 195 2.54 -3.63 7.59
C ALA A 195 1.72 -3.44 6.30
N GLY A 196 2.13 -2.51 5.42
CA GLY A 196 1.46 -2.22 4.16
C GLY A 196 1.93 -3.07 2.98
N CYS A 197 1.06 -3.20 1.97
CA CYS A 197 1.40 -3.82 0.68
C CYS A 197 2.43 -3.01 -0.12
N PHE A 198 2.50 -1.69 0.12
CA PHE A 198 3.48 -0.78 -0.49
C PHE A 198 4.82 -0.72 0.23
N SER A 199 4.96 -1.36 1.39
CA SER A 199 6.23 -1.40 2.09
C SER A 199 7.25 -2.23 1.31
N VAL A 200 8.41 -1.63 1.06
CA VAL A 200 9.50 -2.26 0.32
C VAL A 200 10.09 -3.39 1.17
N ARG A 201 10.15 -4.59 0.60
CA ARG A 201 10.67 -5.82 1.24
C ARG A 201 11.91 -6.39 0.56
N ALA A 202 12.23 -5.90 -0.63
CA ALA A 202 13.45 -6.26 -1.35
C ALA A 202 13.97 -5.08 -2.17
N VAL A 203 15.26 -5.12 -2.50
CA VAL A 203 15.88 -4.22 -3.47
C VAL A 203 16.58 -5.07 -4.52
N ILE A 204 16.23 -4.86 -5.79
CA ILE A 204 16.96 -5.38 -6.94
C ILE A 204 17.96 -4.31 -7.37
N PHE A 205 19.23 -4.53 -7.09
CA PHE A 205 20.32 -3.64 -7.42
C PHE A 205 20.92 -4.01 -8.78
N VAL A 206 20.84 -3.09 -9.74
CA VAL A 206 21.41 -3.25 -11.07
C VAL A 206 22.75 -2.53 -11.12
N GLY A 207 23.86 -3.27 -11.09
CA GLY A 207 25.20 -2.71 -11.06
C GLY A 207 26.24 -3.63 -10.43
N GLN A 208 27.46 -3.12 -10.24
CA GLN A 208 28.63 -3.91 -9.82
C GLN A 208 28.49 -4.47 -8.39
N GLU A 209 29.14 -5.60 -8.12
CA GLU A 209 29.05 -6.32 -6.85
C GLU A 209 29.54 -5.49 -5.66
N GLU A 210 30.67 -4.81 -5.81
CA GLU A 210 31.26 -3.98 -4.76
C GLU A 210 30.32 -2.83 -4.39
N ARG A 211 29.64 -2.24 -5.38
CA ARG A 211 28.67 -1.16 -5.16
C ARG A 211 27.37 -1.68 -4.56
N CYS A 212 26.92 -2.88 -4.95
CA CYS A 212 25.77 -3.53 -4.32
C CYS A 212 26.03 -3.78 -2.82
N ARG A 213 27.20 -4.35 -2.48
CA ARG A 213 27.61 -4.56 -1.09
C ARG A 213 27.67 -3.26 -0.31
N ALA A 214 28.32 -2.23 -0.86
CA ALA A 214 28.38 -0.91 -0.24
C ALA A 214 26.98 -0.29 -0.05
N PHE A 215 26.08 -0.46 -1.02
CA PHE A 215 24.70 -0.02 -0.91
C PHE A 215 23.96 -0.75 0.22
N GLY A 216 24.15 -2.06 0.38
CA GLY A 216 23.56 -2.84 1.46
C GLY A 216 23.96 -2.35 2.86
N GLU A 217 25.24 -2.02 3.05
CA GLU A 217 25.73 -1.41 4.30
C GLU A 217 25.07 -0.05 4.57
N ARG A 218 25.01 0.83 3.55
CA ARG A 218 24.36 2.15 3.67
C ARG A 218 22.88 2.04 3.92
N LEU A 219 22.19 1.10 3.27
CA LEU A 219 20.77 0.88 3.48
C LEU A 219 20.48 0.44 4.91
N ALA A 220 21.28 -0.48 5.48
CA ALA A 220 21.15 -0.86 6.89
C ALA A 220 21.36 0.33 7.84
N GLU A 221 22.39 1.15 7.61
CA GLU A 221 22.68 2.35 8.42
C GLU A 221 21.51 3.34 8.41
N VAL A 222 20.94 3.56 7.23
CA VAL A 222 19.84 4.50 7.03
C VAL A 222 18.52 3.93 7.58
N ILE A 223 18.24 2.64 7.39
CA ILE A 223 17.06 1.99 8.00
C ILE A 223 17.06 2.23 9.52
N ALA A 224 18.20 2.01 10.19
CA ALA A 224 18.32 2.28 11.62
C ALA A 224 18.07 3.77 12.00
N GLN A 225 18.49 4.72 11.15
CA GLN A 225 18.23 6.15 11.37
C GLN A 225 16.73 6.47 11.23
N VAL A 226 16.06 5.89 10.23
CA VAL A 226 14.63 6.09 10.00
C VAL A 226 13.80 5.39 11.08
N GLU A 227 14.23 4.22 11.58
CA GLU A 227 13.61 3.53 12.71
C GLU A 227 13.52 4.44 13.94
N VAL A 228 14.65 5.06 14.33
CA VAL A 228 14.67 6.00 15.46
C VAL A 228 13.78 7.21 15.19
N ARG A 229 13.88 7.82 13.99
CA ARG A 229 13.07 9.00 13.63
C ARG A 229 11.56 8.72 13.72
N LEU A 230 11.14 7.53 13.30
CA LEU A 230 9.72 7.14 13.27
C LEU A 230 9.28 6.40 14.54
N GLY A 231 10.14 6.22 15.55
CA GLY A 231 9.83 5.45 16.77
C GLY A 231 9.56 3.96 16.51
N ALA A 232 10.17 3.41 15.46
CA ALA A 232 10.04 2.02 15.04
C ALA A 232 11.21 1.13 15.50
N ASP A 233 12.12 1.69 16.31
CA ASP A 233 13.32 1.06 16.87
C ASP A 233 13.07 0.22 18.14
N THR A 234 11.84 0.25 18.67
CA THR A 234 11.42 -0.56 19.83
C THR A 234 10.37 -1.60 19.40
N PRO A 235 10.79 -2.82 19.02
CA PRO A 235 9.88 -3.89 18.65
C PRO A 235 9.18 -4.49 19.88
N ASP A 236 7.96 -4.99 19.70
CA ASP A 236 7.28 -5.80 20.72
C ASP A 236 7.90 -7.19 20.87
N GLU A 237 7.54 -7.94 21.92
CA GLU A 237 8.11 -9.26 22.22
C GLU A 237 7.95 -10.25 21.05
N GLY A 238 6.83 -10.21 20.34
CA GLY A 238 6.57 -11.05 19.18
C GLY A 238 7.51 -10.72 18.03
N ALA A 239 7.71 -9.42 17.75
CA ALA A 239 8.64 -8.93 16.76
C ALA A 239 10.10 -9.22 17.13
N VAL A 240 10.48 -9.17 18.41
CA VAL A 240 11.81 -9.58 18.88
C VAL A 240 12.07 -11.06 18.60
N SER A 241 11.09 -11.93 18.92
CA SER A 241 11.22 -13.37 18.66
C SER A 241 11.30 -13.68 17.17
N ALA A 242 10.42 -13.09 16.36
CA ALA A 242 10.42 -13.24 14.91
C ALA A 242 11.74 -12.77 14.29
N ARG A 243 12.24 -11.60 14.72
CA ARG A 243 13.53 -11.06 14.29
C ARG A 243 14.67 -12.02 14.63
N ALA A 244 14.72 -12.56 15.84
CA ALA A 244 15.80 -13.46 16.26
C ALA A 244 15.87 -14.70 15.36
N GLN A 245 14.73 -15.35 15.10
CA GLN A 245 14.65 -16.53 14.25
C GLN A 245 15.04 -16.21 12.79
N ALA A 246 14.47 -15.15 12.23
CA ALA A 246 14.72 -14.74 10.86
C ALA A 246 16.17 -14.29 10.65
N LEU A 247 16.76 -13.55 11.58
CA LEU A 247 18.15 -13.11 11.51
C LEU A 247 19.12 -14.30 11.53
N THR A 248 18.87 -15.32 12.35
CA THR A 248 19.69 -16.55 12.35
C THR A 248 19.67 -17.22 10.98
N LEU A 249 18.48 -17.41 10.39
CA LEU A 249 18.36 -17.97 9.04
C LEU A 249 19.04 -17.11 7.97
N ALA A 250 18.88 -15.78 8.07
CA ALA A 250 19.50 -14.82 7.17
C ALA A 250 21.03 -14.92 7.19
N GLN A 251 21.64 -15.06 8.37
CA GLN A 251 23.09 -15.20 8.54
C GLN A 251 23.62 -16.55 8.02
N MET A 252 22.80 -17.59 8.01
CA MET A 252 23.16 -18.90 7.45
C MET A 252 23.13 -18.92 5.92
N THR A 253 22.33 -18.03 5.30
CA THR A 253 22.02 -18.06 3.86
C THR A 253 22.67 -16.92 3.07
N GLY A 254 23.26 -15.93 3.74
CA GLY A 254 23.93 -14.83 3.07
C GLY A 254 24.65 -13.87 4.02
N ALA A 255 25.30 -12.86 3.45
CA ALA A 255 25.87 -11.77 4.24
C ALA A 255 24.75 -10.83 4.71
N VAL A 256 24.79 -10.45 5.99
CA VAL A 256 23.76 -9.60 6.60
C VAL A 256 24.38 -8.34 7.21
N PHE A 257 23.81 -7.19 6.89
CA PHE A 257 24.14 -5.91 7.48
C PHE A 257 23.10 -5.54 8.53
N VAL A 258 23.52 -5.49 9.79
CA VAL A 258 22.66 -5.17 10.93
C VAL A 258 23.12 -3.86 11.55
N ARG A 259 22.20 -2.91 11.71
CA ARG A 259 22.44 -1.60 12.35
C ARG A 259 21.33 -1.17 13.32
N GLY A 260 20.15 -1.79 13.25
CA GLY A 260 19.00 -1.50 14.09
C GLY A 260 18.10 -2.72 14.27
N VAL A 261 16.78 -2.48 14.33
CA VAL A 261 15.77 -3.53 14.38
C VAL A 261 15.74 -4.28 13.06
N GLY A 262 15.71 -3.57 11.94
CA GLY A 262 15.85 -4.12 10.60
C GLY A 262 17.26 -4.57 10.28
N TYR A 263 17.36 -5.27 9.14
CA TYR A 263 18.62 -5.68 8.55
C TYR A 263 18.50 -5.78 7.03
N VAL A 264 19.65 -5.76 6.36
CA VAL A 264 19.74 -5.97 4.91
C VAL A 264 20.53 -7.26 4.67
N ARG A 265 19.93 -8.24 3.98
CA ARG A 265 20.62 -9.47 3.60
C ARG A 265 20.93 -9.47 2.11
N LEU A 266 22.18 -9.79 1.75
CA LEU A 266 22.53 -10.15 0.37
C LEU A 266 21.96 -11.54 0.07
N ALA A 267 20.97 -11.59 -0.82
CA ALA A 267 20.28 -12.80 -1.24
C ALA A 267 20.78 -13.25 -2.62
N ALA A 268 20.86 -14.57 -2.80
CA ALA A 268 21.25 -15.19 -4.08
C ALA A 268 20.03 -15.81 -4.79
N GLU A 269 19.01 -16.17 -4.02
CA GLU A 269 17.73 -16.67 -4.49
C GLU A 269 16.80 -15.51 -4.91
N PRO A 270 15.89 -15.73 -5.88
CA PRO A 270 14.91 -14.72 -6.28
C PRO A 270 14.00 -14.26 -5.13
N PHE A 271 13.59 -13.00 -5.15
CA PHE A 271 12.64 -12.44 -4.18
C PHE A 271 11.22 -13.00 -4.38
N GLU A 272 10.64 -13.64 -3.36
CA GLU A 272 9.26 -14.18 -3.42
C GLU A 272 8.25 -13.40 -2.56
N THR A 273 8.48 -13.31 -1.25
CA THR A 273 7.53 -12.68 -0.30
C THR A 273 8.18 -11.70 0.67
N GLY A 274 9.50 -11.80 0.86
CA GLY A 274 10.25 -11.02 1.84
C GLY A 274 10.49 -11.75 3.16
N GLU A 275 11.27 -11.12 4.01
CA GLU A 275 11.73 -11.72 5.27
C GLU A 275 10.65 -11.62 6.35
N SER A 276 10.51 -12.68 7.15
CA SER A 276 9.57 -12.70 8.29
C SER A 276 10.15 -12.01 9.53
N SER A 277 10.76 -10.82 9.32
CA SER A 277 11.39 -10.00 10.36
C SER A 277 10.93 -8.55 10.22
N PRO A 278 10.78 -7.80 11.33
CA PRO A 278 10.53 -6.37 11.26
C PRO A 278 11.63 -5.64 10.47
N GLN A 279 11.21 -4.80 9.53
CA GLN A 279 12.05 -3.89 8.73
C GLN A 279 13.23 -4.58 8.01
N ALA A 280 13.11 -5.88 7.75
CA ALA A 280 14.13 -6.63 7.02
C ALA A 280 13.94 -6.48 5.50
N VAL A 281 15.07 -6.41 4.80
CA VAL A 281 15.11 -6.23 3.35
C VAL A 281 16.10 -7.21 2.76
N SER A 282 15.67 -7.95 1.73
CA SER A 282 16.59 -8.73 0.90
C SER A 282 17.15 -7.87 -0.24
N LEU A 283 18.44 -7.98 -0.50
CA LEU A 283 19.16 -7.23 -1.52
C LEU A 283 19.71 -8.21 -2.55
N HIS A 284 19.25 -8.05 -3.79
CA HIS A 284 19.51 -8.95 -4.91
C HIS A 284 20.31 -8.20 -5.96
N ARG A 285 21.45 -8.74 -6.40
CA ARG A 285 22.25 -8.12 -7.46
C ARG A 285 21.91 -8.71 -8.82
N VAL A 286 21.81 -7.86 -9.82
CA VAL A 286 21.84 -8.24 -11.23
C VAL A 286 22.81 -7.34 -12.01
N ASP A 287 23.30 -7.81 -13.15
CA ASP A 287 24.25 -7.05 -13.98
C ASP A 287 23.54 -5.98 -14.80
N GLU A 288 22.42 -6.33 -15.43
CA GLU A 288 21.72 -5.48 -16.37
C GLU A 288 20.22 -5.36 -16.08
N VAL A 289 19.58 -4.36 -16.68
CA VAL A 289 18.12 -4.13 -16.54
C VAL A 289 17.31 -5.32 -17.04
N ASP A 290 17.81 -6.04 -18.04
CA ASP A 290 17.14 -7.20 -18.61
C ASP A 290 17.13 -8.42 -17.65
N ASP A 291 18.01 -8.42 -16.65
CA ASP A 291 18.11 -9.48 -15.65
C ASP A 291 17.18 -9.27 -14.45
N ILE A 292 16.52 -8.11 -14.32
CA ILE A 292 15.66 -7.78 -13.17
C ILE A 292 14.63 -8.89 -12.90
N ALA A 293 14.01 -9.43 -13.96
CA ALA A 293 13.01 -10.47 -13.84
C ALA A 293 13.55 -11.76 -13.21
N ARG A 294 14.84 -12.07 -13.36
CA ARG A 294 15.47 -13.26 -12.78
C ARG A 294 15.59 -13.18 -11.26
N ALA A 295 15.67 -11.97 -10.71
CA ALA A 295 15.75 -11.73 -9.27
C ALA A 295 14.37 -11.60 -8.60
N VAL A 296 13.28 -11.73 -9.36
CA VAL A 296 11.90 -11.60 -8.86
C VAL A 296 11.15 -12.91 -9.07
N GLY A 297 11.01 -13.69 -8.00
CA GLY A 297 10.22 -14.92 -7.93
C GLY A 297 8.78 -14.70 -7.42
N VAL A 298 8.37 -13.46 -7.19
CA VAL A 298 7.01 -13.12 -6.75
C VAL A 298 6.01 -13.64 -7.79
N ARG A 299 4.98 -14.35 -7.33
CA ARG A 299 3.93 -14.85 -8.23
C ARG A 299 3.22 -13.71 -8.96
N GLU A 300 2.84 -13.96 -10.21
CA GLU A 300 2.06 -13.02 -11.01
C GLU A 300 0.79 -12.57 -10.25
N GLY A 301 0.50 -11.28 -10.30
CA GLY A 301 -0.61 -10.67 -9.57
C GLY A 301 -0.38 -10.47 -8.07
N GLN A 302 0.78 -10.85 -7.51
CA GLN A 302 1.14 -10.57 -6.10
C GLN A 302 2.09 -9.37 -5.93
N VAL A 303 2.59 -8.79 -7.02
CA VAL A 303 3.39 -7.56 -6.98
C VAL A 303 2.45 -6.36 -6.82
N GLN A 304 2.52 -5.68 -5.68
CA GLN A 304 1.77 -4.44 -5.49
C GLN A 304 2.41 -3.30 -6.30
N GLY A 305 3.67 -3.01 -6.02
CA GLY A 305 4.35 -1.92 -6.69
C GLY A 305 5.87 -1.97 -6.58
N VAL A 306 6.49 -1.12 -7.38
CA VAL A 306 7.94 -1.05 -7.52
C VAL A 306 8.44 0.37 -7.31
N ALA A 307 9.33 0.54 -6.33
CA ALA A 307 10.04 1.78 -6.08
C ALA A 307 11.24 1.89 -7.03
N LEU A 308 11.38 3.00 -7.75
CA LEU A 308 12.52 3.24 -8.64
C LEU A 308 13.51 4.22 -8.00
N ALA A 309 14.77 3.79 -7.90
CA ALA A 309 15.86 4.57 -7.33
C ALA A 309 17.07 4.62 -8.28
N GLY A 310 17.94 5.61 -8.07
CA GLY A 310 19.15 5.80 -8.88
C GLY A 310 18.87 6.30 -10.30
N ALA A 311 19.66 5.85 -11.27
CA ALA A 311 19.67 6.35 -12.66
C ALA A 311 18.55 5.77 -13.56
N TRP A 312 17.40 5.40 -12.99
CA TRP A 312 16.32 4.73 -13.74
C TRP A 312 15.73 5.58 -14.86
N GLN A 313 15.76 6.92 -14.73
CA GLN A 313 15.30 7.85 -15.77
C GLN A 313 16.24 7.90 -16.98
N GLU A 314 17.51 7.55 -16.77
CA GLU A 314 18.55 7.53 -17.80
C GLU A 314 18.64 6.16 -18.50
N ARG A 315 17.92 5.15 -18.00
CA ARG A 315 17.89 3.80 -18.55
C ARG A 315 16.53 3.50 -19.16
N SER A 316 16.49 3.41 -20.48
CA SER A 316 15.29 3.02 -21.23
C SER A 316 14.79 1.64 -20.82
N GLY A 317 13.47 1.44 -20.77
CA GLY A 317 12.87 0.12 -20.57
C GLY A 317 12.72 -0.33 -19.12
N VAL A 318 13.26 0.41 -18.14
CA VAL A 318 13.14 0.04 -16.71
C VAL A 318 11.67 0.01 -16.27
N VAL A 319 10.89 1.03 -16.61
CA VAL A 319 9.48 1.14 -16.19
C VAL A 319 8.65 0.02 -16.83
N GLU A 320 8.82 -0.20 -18.13
CA GLU A 320 8.11 -1.25 -18.87
C GLU A 320 8.47 -2.65 -18.34
N ARG A 321 9.76 -2.88 -18.04
CA ARG A 321 10.23 -4.13 -17.47
C ARG A 321 9.57 -4.42 -16.13
N VAL A 322 9.59 -3.46 -15.20
CA VAL A 322 8.99 -3.69 -13.87
C VAL A 322 7.46 -3.74 -13.91
N ALA A 323 6.83 -3.00 -14.83
CA ALA A 323 5.38 -3.11 -15.07
C ALA A 323 5.00 -4.51 -15.59
N SER A 324 5.84 -5.11 -16.45
CA SER A 324 5.61 -6.47 -16.96
C SER A 324 5.68 -7.57 -15.88
N LEU A 325 6.21 -7.25 -14.69
CA LEU A 325 6.20 -8.14 -13.52
C LEU A 325 4.87 -8.11 -12.76
N GLY A 326 3.87 -7.40 -13.28
CA GLY A 326 2.53 -7.31 -12.67
C GLY A 326 2.39 -6.19 -11.63
N ALA A 327 3.35 -5.26 -11.56
CA ALA A 327 3.27 -4.12 -10.66
C ALA A 327 2.07 -3.21 -11.00
N THR A 328 1.25 -2.93 -10.00
CA THR A 328 0.06 -2.06 -10.14
C THR A 328 0.36 -0.60 -9.83
N ARG A 329 1.57 -0.31 -9.34
CA ARG A 329 2.12 1.04 -9.13
C ARG A 329 3.63 1.02 -9.32
N VAL A 330 4.14 1.96 -10.10
CA VAL A 330 5.57 2.25 -10.20
C VAL A 330 5.77 3.70 -9.78
N ALA A 331 6.65 3.95 -8.82
CA ALA A 331 6.87 5.29 -8.26
C ALA A 331 8.35 5.51 -7.92
N PRO A 332 8.84 6.75 -7.85
CA PRO A 332 10.15 7.02 -7.28
C PRO A 332 10.25 6.49 -5.84
N ALA A 333 11.42 5.99 -5.44
CA ALA A 333 11.65 5.61 -4.06
C ALA A 333 11.42 6.80 -3.10
N GLY A 334 10.88 6.50 -1.93
CA GLY A 334 10.38 7.44 -0.93
C GLY A 334 8.94 7.92 -1.17
N GLN A 335 8.28 7.41 -2.22
CA GLN A 335 6.91 7.79 -2.60
C GLN A 335 5.94 6.60 -2.68
N MET A 336 6.36 5.40 -2.30
CA MET A 336 5.50 4.21 -2.39
C MET A 336 4.27 4.33 -1.50
N GLN A 337 4.47 4.89 -0.31
CA GLN A 337 3.43 5.08 0.71
C GLN A 337 2.44 6.22 0.36
N GLN A 338 2.77 7.08 -0.61
CA GLN A 338 1.92 8.23 -1.03
C GLN A 338 0.98 7.84 -2.17
N VAL A 339 0.06 6.91 -1.88
CA VAL A 339 -0.81 6.31 -2.89
C VAL A 339 -1.95 7.28 -3.25
N PRO A 340 -1.99 7.84 -4.47
CA PRO A 340 -2.99 8.83 -4.83
C PRO A 340 -4.36 8.18 -4.99
N LEU A 341 -5.44 8.88 -4.64
CA LEU A 341 -6.82 8.37 -4.79
C LEU A 341 -7.21 7.97 -6.22
N ARG A 342 -6.56 8.57 -7.22
CA ARG A 342 -6.77 8.22 -8.64
C ARG A 342 -6.15 6.88 -9.04
N TRP A 343 -5.33 6.27 -8.19
CA TRP A 343 -4.73 4.97 -8.46
C TRP A 343 -5.82 3.90 -8.53
N TRP A 344 -5.69 3.00 -9.51
CA TRP A 344 -6.54 1.83 -9.64
C TRP A 344 -6.05 0.76 -8.66
N HIS A 345 -6.79 0.54 -7.57
CA HIS A 345 -6.36 -0.35 -6.50
C HIS A 345 -6.17 -1.77 -7.04
N ASP A 346 -4.94 -2.31 -6.91
CA ASP A 346 -4.54 -3.60 -7.47
C ASP A 346 -4.75 -3.68 -9.00
N GLY A 347 -4.67 -2.55 -9.70
CA GLY A 347 -4.92 -2.47 -11.14
C GLY A 347 -6.39 -2.61 -11.51
N GLN A 348 -7.31 -2.56 -10.54
CA GLN A 348 -8.75 -2.67 -10.75
C GLN A 348 -9.42 -1.29 -10.73
N ALA A 349 -10.51 -1.17 -11.49
CA ALA A 349 -11.36 0.00 -11.49
C ALA A 349 -11.92 0.25 -10.07
N ASN A 350 -11.90 1.50 -9.62
CA ASN A 350 -12.19 1.83 -8.23
C ASN A 350 -13.67 1.61 -7.89
N LEU A 351 -14.58 2.15 -8.70
CA LEU A 351 -16.02 2.13 -8.45
C LEU A 351 -16.79 1.25 -9.44
N LEU A 352 -16.29 1.05 -10.65
CA LEU A 352 -16.90 0.12 -11.61
C LEU A 352 -16.89 -1.32 -11.10
N SER A 353 -15.96 -1.67 -10.22
CA SER A 353 -15.99 -2.95 -9.52
C SER A 353 -17.23 -3.12 -8.63
N TRP A 354 -17.90 -2.03 -8.22
CA TRP A 354 -19.07 -2.07 -7.32
C TRP A 354 -20.40 -2.12 -8.08
N VAL A 355 -20.43 -1.66 -9.34
CA VAL A 355 -21.67 -1.46 -10.10
C VAL A 355 -21.97 -2.63 -11.02
N ARG A 356 -23.25 -2.94 -11.22
CA ARG A 356 -23.65 -3.85 -12.29
C ARG A 356 -23.93 -3.05 -13.56
N VAL A 357 -23.19 -3.35 -14.63
CA VAL A 357 -23.49 -2.82 -15.95
C VAL A 357 -24.61 -3.65 -16.56
N VAL A 358 -25.65 -2.99 -17.06
CA VAL A 358 -26.77 -3.62 -17.78
C VAL A 358 -26.73 -3.16 -19.22
N GLU A 359 -26.63 -4.12 -20.14
CA GLU A 359 -26.77 -3.89 -21.57
C GLU A 359 -28.26 -3.76 -21.91
N CYS A 360 -28.63 -2.64 -22.52
CA CYS A 360 -29.95 -2.43 -23.10
C CYS A 360 -29.78 -2.42 -24.62
N SER A 361 -30.08 -3.54 -25.27
CA SER A 361 -30.39 -3.52 -26.70
C SER A 361 -31.64 -2.66 -26.92
N GLU A 362 -31.73 -1.95 -28.04
CA GLU A 362 -32.82 -1.02 -28.37
C GLU A 362 -34.18 -1.49 -27.82
N LEU A 363 -34.76 -0.69 -26.91
CA LEU A 363 -36.12 -0.87 -26.36
C LEU A 363 -37.17 -0.37 -27.34
#